data_AF-A0A0J0YKD6-F1
#
_entry.id   AF-A0A0J0YKD6-F1
#
_cell.length_a   1.000
_cell.length_b   1.000
_cell.length_c   1.000
_cell.angle_alpha   90.00
_cell.angle_beta   90.00
_cell.angle_gamma   90.00
#
_symmetry.space_group_name_H-M   'P 1'
#
loop_
_entity.id
_entity.type
_entity.pdbx_description
1 polymer ?
#
loop_
_entity_poly.entity_id
_entity_poly.type
_entity_poly.pdbx_seq_one_letter_code
_entity_poly.pdbx_strand_id
1 'polypeptide(L)'
;MVQTPTDTHKLKENEQQFLNKPLKNLLKEIKPEIKTAWATLGEQPYFSFYFTDPHAFKNGSIIEKNNIGLFIYVKEPIDWVFEKRSKDKELFWTKEDAEKYGNLTVIRIKVIGKD
;
A
#
# COMPACT_ATOMS: atom_id res chain seq x y z
N MET A 1 -6.99 -1.39 -14.49
CA MET A 1 -7.75 -1.15 -13.25
C MET A 1 -7.94 -2.45 -12.46
N VAL A 2 -7.60 -2.46 -11.17
CA VAL A 2 -7.69 -3.60 -10.25
C VAL A 2 -9.15 -3.76 -9.79
N GLN A 3 -9.82 -4.87 -10.15
CA GLN A 3 -11.20 -5.15 -9.72
C GLN A 3 -11.22 -6.02 -8.46
N THR A 4 -10.29 -6.95 -8.35
CA THR A 4 -10.11 -7.87 -7.20
C THR A 4 -8.70 -7.73 -6.63
N PRO A 5 -8.44 -8.17 -5.39
CA PRO A 5 -7.07 -8.23 -4.86
C PRO A 5 -6.08 -8.97 -5.79
N THR A 6 -6.51 -10.03 -6.49
CA THR A 6 -5.70 -10.77 -7.48
C THR A 6 -5.28 -9.92 -8.67
N ASP A 7 -6.11 -8.98 -9.11
CA ASP A 7 -5.77 -8.06 -10.19
C ASP A 7 -4.61 -7.10 -9.85
N THR A 8 -4.12 -7.07 -8.62
CA THR A 8 -3.02 -6.19 -8.21
C THR A 8 -1.76 -6.43 -9.04
N HIS A 9 -1.54 -7.65 -9.53
CA HIS A 9 -0.43 -7.97 -10.44
C HIS A 9 -0.48 -7.16 -11.74
N LYS A 10 -1.67 -6.76 -12.20
CA LYS A 10 -1.83 -5.88 -13.37
C LYS A 10 -1.22 -4.49 -13.17
N LEU A 11 -1.13 -4.01 -11.91
CA LEU A 11 -0.43 -2.75 -11.62
C LEU A 11 1.08 -2.87 -11.88
N LYS A 12 1.64 -4.05 -11.60
CA LYS A 12 3.06 -4.32 -11.88
C LYS A 12 3.31 -4.43 -13.38
N GLU A 13 2.44 -5.13 -14.11
CA GLU A 13 2.54 -5.24 -15.58
C GLU A 13 2.46 -3.87 -16.28
N ASN A 14 1.64 -2.97 -15.73
CA ASN A 14 1.42 -1.62 -16.28
C ASN A 14 2.20 -0.54 -15.52
N GLU A 15 3.28 -0.90 -14.82
CA GLU A 15 3.92 0.01 -13.85
C GLU A 15 4.39 1.33 -14.47
N GLN A 16 4.81 1.30 -15.74
CA GLN A 16 5.24 2.48 -16.50
C GLN A 16 4.19 3.59 -16.54
N GLN A 17 2.90 3.26 -16.42
CA GLN A 17 1.82 4.25 -16.36
C GLN A 17 1.82 5.06 -15.06
N PHE A 18 2.45 4.53 -14.00
CA PHE A 18 2.44 5.11 -12.65
C PHE A 18 3.82 5.62 -12.22
N LEU A 19 4.90 5.13 -12.82
CA LEU A 19 6.25 5.61 -12.52
C LEU A 19 6.38 7.12 -12.79
N ASN A 20 7.09 7.81 -11.88
CA ASN A 20 7.28 9.26 -11.88
C ASN A 20 5.96 10.06 -11.82
N LYS A 21 4.88 9.44 -11.33
CA LYS A 21 3.59 10.10 -11.12
C LYS A 21 3.17 10.05 -9.64
N PRO A 22 2.23 10.92 -9.23
CA PRO A 22 1.66 10.90 -7.89
C PRO A 22 0.99 9.56 -7.53
N LEU A 23 1.20 9.11 -6.29
CA LEU A 23 0.62 7.88 -5.72
C LEU A 23 -0.90 7.83 -5.86
N LYS A 24 -1.60 8.96 -5.72
CA LYS A 24 -3.05 9.06 -5.87
C LYS A 24 -3.57 8.55 -7.22
N ASN A 25 -2.75 8.62 -8.29
CA ASN A 25 -3.14 8.11 -9.60
C ASN A 25 -3.21 6.58 -9.58
N LEU A 26 -2.27 5.93 -8.90
CA LEU A 26 -2.28 4.49 -8.69
C LEU A 26 -3.42 4.08 -7.76
N LEU A 27 -3.63 4.80 -6.65
CA LEU A 27 -4.69 4.47 -5.68
C LEU A 27 -6.09 4.53 -6.30
N LYS A 28 -6.33 5.42 -7.27
CA LYS A 28 -7.61 5.50 -8.01
C LYS A 28 -7.90 4.28 -8.88
N GLU A 29 -6.85 3.58 -9.33
CA GLU A 29 -6.98 2.37 -10.14
C GLU A 29 -7.27 1.11 -9.30
N ILE A 30 -7.24 1.25 -7.97
CA ILE A 30 -7.53 0.19 -7.01
C ILE A 30 -8.97 0.36 -6.51
N LYS A 31 -9.88 -0.46 -7.04
CA LYS A 31 -11.25 -0.54 -6.52
C LYS A 31 -11.37 -1.25 -5.16
N PRO A 32 -10.71 -2.40 -4.91
CA PRO A 32 -10.82 -3.03 -3.61
C PRO A 32 -10.23 -2.11 -2.54
N GLU A 33 -10.96 -1.95 -1.43
CA GLU A 33 -10.53 -1.08 -0.34
C GLU A 33 -9.21 -1.58 0.26
N ILE A 34 -8.22 -0.70 0.31
CA ILE A 34 -7.00 -0.92 1.07
C ILE A 34 -7.36 -0.73 2.54
N LYS A 35 -7.29 -1.80 3.33
CA LYS A 35 -7.64 -1.78 4.75
C LYS A 35 -6.42 -1.57 5.63
N THR A 36 -5.31 -2.18 5.25
CA THR A 36 -4.07 -2.14 6.01
C THR A 36 -2.97 -1.46 5.23
N ALA A 37 -2.24 -0.59 5.91
CA ALA A 37 -1.02 0.02 5.41
C ALA A 37 0.02 0.23 6.50
N TRP A 38 1.29 0.19 6.12
CA TRP A 38 2.36 0.81 6.88
C TRP A 38 3.49 1.24 5.95
N ALA A 39 4.32 2.16 6.43
CA ALA A 39 5.52 2.56 5.71
C ALA A 39 6.77 1.90 6.29
N THR A 40 7.70 1.56 5.40
CA THR A 40 9.09 1.29 5.75
C THR A 40 9.90 2.53 5.41
N LEU A 41 10.61 3.05 6.40
CA LEU A 41 11.45 4.25 6.29
C LEU A 41 12.88 3.85 5.89
N GLY A 42 13.64 4.77 5.30
CA GLY A 42 15.04 4.55 4.92
C GLY A 42 15.39 5.13 3.56
N GLU A 43 16.47 4.63 2.95
CA GLU A 43 16.98 5.11 1.65
C GLU A 43 16.04 4.83 0.48
N GLN A 44 15.23 3.77 0.57
CA GLN A 44 14.20 3.43 -0.40
C GLN A 44 12.86 3.28 0.31
N PRO A 45 12.23 4.41 0.70
CA PRO A 45 11.01 4.37 1.47
C PRO A 45 9.86 3.79 0.63
N TYR A 46 9.01 2.98 1.26
CA TYR A 46 7.86 2.38 0.59
C TYR A 46 6.67 2.16 1.53
N PHE A 47 5.48 2.13 0.94
CA PHE A 47 4.27 1.66 1.61
C PHE A 47 4.04 0.18 1.31
N SER A 48 3.58 -0.55 2.32
CA SER A 48 3.05 -1.90 2.18
C SER A 48 1.54 -1.81 2.34
N PHE A 49 0.78 -2.23 1.34
CA PHE A 49 -0.67 -2.19 1.30
C PHE A 49 -1.25 -3.59 1.25
N TYR A 50 -2.34 -3.79 2.00
CA TYR A 50 -3.11 -5.03 2.01
C TYR A 50 -4.61 -4.73 2.06
N PHE A 51 -5.39 -5.62 1.44
CA PHE A 51 -6.86 -5.55 1.39
C PHE A 51 -7.53 -6.20 2.60
N THR A 52 -6.74 -6.83 3.48
CA THR A 52 -7.20 -7.54 4.67
C THR A 52 -7.16 -6.62 5.89
N ASP A 53 -8.07 -6.84 6.84
CA ASP A 53 -8.22 -6.03 8.06
C ASP A 53 -6.99 -6.14 9.00
N PRO A 54 -6.49 -5.02 9.58
CA PRO A 54 -5.40 -5.02 10.54
C PRO A 54 -5.60 -5.96 11.75
N HIS A 55 -6.82 -6.12 12.25
CA HIS A 55 -7.10 -7.00 13.39
C HIS A 55 -6.90 -8.48 13.04
N ALA A 56 -7.04 -8.85 11.76
CA ALA A 56 -6.71 -10.19 11.30
C ALA A 56 -5.19 -10.47 11.29
N PHE A 57 -4.34 -9.44 11.42
CA PHE A 57 -2.88 -9.60 11.55
C PHE A 57 -2.47 -10.11 12.94
N LYS A 58 -3.21 -9.78 14.02
CA LYS A 58 -2.85 -10.16 15.40
C LYS A 58 -2.76 -11.68 15.62
N ASN A 59 -3.35 -12.49 14.74
CA ASN A 59 -3.32 -13.95 14.81
C ASN A 59 -2.28 -14.60 13.86
N GLY A 60 -1.29 -13.86 13.36
CA GLY A 60 -0.14 -14.39 12.60
C GLY A 60 -0.43 -14.90 11.18
N SER A 61 -1.69 -14.92 10.75
CA SER A 61 -2.10 -15.78 9.62
C SER A 61 -1.93 -15.19 8.21
N ILE A 62 -1.56 -13.92 8.05
CA ILE A 62 -1.62 -13.25 6.74
C ILE A 62 -0.37 -13.50 5.89
N ILE A 63 0.81 -13.57 6.53
CA ILE A 63 2.08 -13.89 5.84
C ILE A 63 2.08 -15.35 5.34
N GLU A 64 1.34 -16.24 6.02
CA GLU A 64 1.20 -17.64 5.64
C GLU A 64 0.04 -17.94 4.68
N LYS A 65 -1.03 -17.12 4.67
CA LYS A 65 -2.23 -17.37 3.86
C LYS A 65 -2.29 -16.48 2.61
N ASN A 66 -1.54 -16.78 1.54
CA ASN A 66 -1.80 -16.29 0.16
C ASN A 66 -2.23 -14.81 -0.02
N ASN A 67 -1.89 -13.90 0.90
CA ASN A 67 -2.41 -12.54 0.83
C ASN A 67 -1.55 -11.72 -0.12
N ILE A 68 -2.23 -10.95 -0.95
CA ILE A 68 -1.57 -10.10 -1.93
C ILE A 68 -1.12 -8.83 -1.23
N GLY A 69 0.20 -8.68 -1.17
CA GLY A 69 0.88 -7.49 -0.67
C GLY A 69 1.30 -6.60 -1.83
N LEU A 70 0.83 -5.36 -1.82
CA LEU A 70 1.22 -4.32 -2.76
C LEU A 70 2.24 -3.38 -2.11
N PHE A 71 3.43 -3.31 -2.68
CA PHE A 71 4.53 -2.50 -2.18
C PHE A 71 4.81 -1.37 -3.16
N ILE A 72 4.64 -0.13 -2.70
CA ILE A 72 4.82 1.07 -3.51
C ILE A 72 5.98 1.88 -2.97
N TYR A 73 7.08 1.93 -3.72
CA TYR A 73 8.22 2.74 -3.40
C TYR A 73 8.01 4.16 -3.88
N VAL A 74 8.43 5.12 -3.06
CA VAL A 74 8.29 6.54 -3.33
C VAL A 74 9.64 7.25 -3.28
N LYS A 75 9.73 8.40 -3.96
CA LYS A 75 10.97 9.19 -4.01
C LYS A 75 11.21 9.99 -2.73
N GLU A 76 10.13 10.54 -2.17
CA GLU A 76 10.14 11.42 -1.02
C GLU A 76 10.19 10.62 0.30
N PRO A 77 10.73 11.20 1.39
CA PRO A 77 10.65 10.58 2.70
C PRO A 77 9.20 10.45 3.17
N ILE A 78 8.90 9.36 3.87
CA ILE A 78 7.59 9.11 4.45
C ILE A 78 7.62 9.48 5.94
N ASP A 79 6.70 10.35 6.37
CA ASP A 79 6.50 10.69 7.78
C ASP A 79 5.41 9.79 8.40
N TRP A 80 5.68 8.49 8.44
CA TRP A 80 4.81 7.50 9.07
C TRP A 80 5.31 7.21 10.49
N VAL A 81 4.67 7.84 11.48
CA VAL A 81 5.03 7.69 12.90
C VAL A 81 3.92 6.95 13.60
N PHE A 82 4.15 5.68 13.95
CA PHE A 82 3.15 4.80 14.55
C PHE A 82 2.61 5.36 15.87
N GLU A 83 3.46 5.96 16.68
CA GLU A 83 3.15 6.51 18.01
C GLU A 83 2.24 7.74 17.96
N LYS A 84 2.21 8.43 16.81
CA LYS A 84 1.34 9.60 16.59
C LYS A 84 -0.04 9.22 16.08
N ARG A 85 -0.26 7.95 15.71
CA ARG A 85 -1.55 7.46 15.22
C ARG A 85 -2.43 7.07 16.41
N SER A 86 -3.74 7.16 16.25
CA SER A 86 -4.69 6.75 17.27
C SER A 86 -4.50 5.26 17.61
N LYS A 87 -4.57 4.95 18.91
CA LYS A 87 -4.50 3.57 19.41
C LYS A 87 -5.50 2.67 18.70
N ASP A 88 -5.07 1.47 18.32
CA ASP A 88 -5.80 0.46 17.53
C ASP A 88 -6.10 0.85 16.07
N LYS A 89 -5.61 2.00 15.59
CA LYS A 89 -5.73 2.47 14.18
C LYS A 89 -4.38 2.66 13.48
N GLU A 90 -3.31 2.14 14.09
CA GLU A 90 -1.94 2.40 13.67
C GLU A 90 -1.64 1.85 12.28
N LEU A 91 -2.32 0.76 11.91
CA LEU A 91 -2.16 0.04 10.66
C LEU A 91 -3.31 0.26 9.66
N PHE A 92 -4.38 0.95 10.07
CA PHE A 92 -5.48 1.23 9.16
C PHE A 92 -5.06 2.30 8.15
N TRP A 93 -5.31 2.04 6.87
CA TRP A 93 -5.20 3.05 5.84
C TRP A 93 -6.47 3.92 5.84
N THR A 94 -6.29 5.22 5.99
CA THR A 94 -7.40 6.16 6.11
C THR A 94 -7.48 7.10 4.91
N LYS A 95 -8.57 7.87 4.81
CA LYS A 95 -8.72 8.88 3.75
C LYS A 95 -7.68 9.99 3.92
N GLU A 96 -7.40 10.36 5.18
CA GLU A 96 -6.39 11.33 5.57
C GLU A 96 -4.99 10.88 5.12
N ASP A 97 -4.69 9.58 5.19
CA ASP A 97 -3.44 9.04 4.65
C ASP A 97 -3.38 9.17 3.12
N ALA A 98 -4.48 8.83 2.43
CA ALA A 98 -4.57 8.96 0.98
C ALA A 98 -4.39 10.43 0.51
N GLU A 99 -4.88 11.39 1.29
CA GLU A 99 -4.69 12.81 1.04
C GLU A 99 -3.24 13.26 1.36
N LYS A 100 -2.72 12.92 2.54
CA LYS A 100 -1.37 13.29 3.00
C LYS A 100 -0.28 12.76 2.06
N TYR A 101 -0.39 11.50 1.65
CA TYR A 101 0.64 10.80 0.87
C TYR A 101 0.33 10.71 -0.62
N GLY A 102 -0.86 11.15 -1.06
CA GLY A 102 -1.30 11.00 -2.44
C GLY A 102 -0.44 11.71 -3.49
N ASN A 103 0.33 12.73 -3.08
CA ASN A 103 1.21 13.47 -3.99
C ASN A 103 2.65 12.92 -4.05
N LEU A 104 2.98 11.88 -3.28
CA LEU A 104 4.32 11.27 -3.34
C LEU A 104 4.56 10.61 -4.70
N THR A 105 5.78 10.70 -5.19
CA THR A 105 6.17 10.22 -6.52
C THR A 105 6.47 8.74 -6.47
N VAL A 106 5.71 7.93 -7.22
CA VAL A 106 5.95 6.49 -7.33
C VAL A 106 7.20 6.21 -8.17
N ILE A 107 8.13 5.44 -7.63
CA ILE A 107 9.39 5.07 -8.31
C ILE A 107 9.51 3.57 -8.59
N ARG A 108 8.72 2.74 -7.90
CA ARG A 108 8.68 1.29 -8.15
C ARG A 108 7.40 0.69 -7.57
N ILE A 109 6.87 -0.30 -8.29
CA ILE A 109 5.78 -1.17 -7.82
C ILE A 109 6.34 -2.57 -7.66
N LYS A 110 5.98 -3.22 -6.55
CA LYS A 110 6.25 -4.64 -6.30
C LYS A 110 4.98 -5.28 -5.75
N VAL A 111 4.66 -6.47 -6.23
CA VAL A 111 3.52 -7.27 -5.76
C VAL A 111 4.06 -8.61 -5.29
N ILE A 112 3.59 -9.09 -4.15
CA ILE A 112 3.92 -10.41 -3.59
C ILE A 112 2.61 -11.12 -3.26
N GLY A 113 2.53 -12.41 -3.53
CA GLY A 113 1.30 -13.21 -3.40
C GLY A 113 1.13 -14.09 -4.64
N LYS A 114 0.16 -15.00 -4.59
CA LYS A 114 -0.24 -15.77 -5.79
C LYS A 114 -1.40 -15.06 -6.47
N ASP A 115 -1.33 -15.00 -7.80
CA ASP A 115 -2.45 -14.68 -8.69
C ASP A 115 -3.60 -15.69 -8.56
#